data_AF-A0A933F518-F1
#
_entry.id   AF-A0A933F518-F1
#
_cell.length_a   1.000
_cell.length_b   1.000
_cell.length_c   1.000
_cell.angle_alpha   90.00
_cell.angle_beta   90.00
_cell.angle_gamma   90.00
#
_symmetry.space_group_name_H-M   'P 1'
#
loop_
_entity.id
_entity.type
_entity.pdbx_description
1 polymer ?
#
loop_
_entity_poly.entity_id
_entity_poly.type
_entity_poly.pdbx_seq_one_letter_code
_entity_poly.pdbx_strand_id
1 'polypeptide(L)'
;MKDCAQQGASDLMLIPNEPPLVRLLGQLRKINGFPALSPADCKQAIYSILNEQQRANFESNLELDCAYHLPGVARFRVNVFLQHHG
;
A
#
# COMPACT_ATOMS: atom_id res chain seq x y z
N MET A 1 7.72 0.61 -3.60
CA MET A 1 8.21 -0.23 -2.48
C MET A 1 9.73 -0.29 -2.39
N LYS A 2 10.48 -0.59 -3.47
CA LYS A 2 11.96 -0.57 -3.45
C LYS A 2 12.53 0.79 -3.03
N ASP A 3 12.08 1.86 -3.69
CA ASP A 3 12.53 3.22 -3.39
C ASP A 3 12.20 3.63 -1.94
N CYS A 4 11.02 3.25 -1.45
CA CYS A 4 10.61 3.48 -0.06
C CYS A 4 11.58 2.79 0.92
N ALA A 5 11.95 1.53 0.66
CA ALA A 5 12.89 0.79 1.50
C ALA A 5 14.30 1.38 1.47
N GLN A 6 14.79 1.76 0.28
CA GLN A 6 16.10 2.39 0.13
C GLN A 6 16.17 3.76 0.82
N GLN A 7 15.06 4.49 0.84
CA GLN A 7 14.96 5.77 1.54
C GLN A 7 14.79 5.61 3.06
N GLY A 8 14.62 4.39 3.59
CA GLY A 8 14.40 4.15 5.03
C GLY A 8 12.98 4.46 5.49
N ALA A 9 12.00 4.43 4.58
CA ALA A 9 10.60 4.59 4.94
C ALA A 9 10.08 3.36 5.71
N SER A 10 9.37 3.59 6.81
CA SER A 10 8.75 2.53 7.61
C SER A 10 7.42 2.06 7.03
N ASP A 11 6.68 2.96 6.39
CA ASP A 11 5.32 2.72 5.90
C ASP A 11 5.13 3.31 4.49
N LEU A 12 4.35 2.61 3.66
CA LEU A 12 3.83 3.10 2.39
C LEU A 12 2.29 3.09 2.47
N MET A 13 1.68 4.23 2.22
CA MET A 13 0.23 4.42 2.28
C MET A 13 -0.28 4.77 0.88
N LEU A 14 -1.32 4.07 0.45
CA LEU A 14 -2.02 4.32 -0.81
C LEU A 14 -3.44 4.75 -0.45
N ILE A 15 -3.80 6.00 -0.75
CA ILE A 15 -5.08 6.60 -0.39
C ILE A 15 -5.71 7.14 -1.68
N PRO A 16 -6.99 6.83 -1.97
CA PRO A 16 -7.66 7.38 -3.14
C PRO A 16 -7.66 8.92 -3.13
N ASN A 17 -7.49 9.51 -4.31
CA ASN A 17 -7.38 10.95 -4.57
C ASN A 17 -6.17 11.64 -3.95
N GLU A 18 -5.22 10.88 -3.39
CA GLU A 18 -3.96 11.39 -2.87
C GLU A 18 -2.77 10.73 -3.59
N PRO A 19 -1.63 11.43 -3.75
CA PRO A 19 -0.40 10.77 -4.15
C PRO A 19 0.01 9.74 -3.10
N PRO A 20 0.78 8.69 -3.48
CA PRO A 20 1.35 7.76 -2.51
C PRO A 20 2.08 8.52 -1.39
N LEU A 21 1.84 8.13 -0.14
CA LEU A 21 2.52 8.71 1.02
C LEU A 21 3.48 7.68 1.62
N VAL A 22 4.59 8.18 2.15
CA VAL A 22 5.55 7.38 2.91
C VAL A 22 5.77 7.98 4.28
N ARG A 23 5.94 7.12 5.28
CA ARG A 23 6.45 7.56 6.58
C ARG A 23 7.96 7.39 6.58
N LEU A 24 8.68 8.51 6.64
CA LEU A 24 10.14 8.55 6.69
C LEU A 24 10.57 9.27 7.96
N LEU A 25 11.36 8.59 8.82
CA LEU A 25 11.83 9.13 10.10
C LEU A 25 10.69 9.71 10.96
N GLY A 26 9.55 9.00 11.00
CA GLY A 26 8.34 9.40 11.73
C GLY A 26 7.45 10.42 11.02
N GLN A 27 7.92 11.09 9.96
CA GLN A 27 7.18 12.11 9.21
C GLN A 27 6.48 11.53 7.97
N LEU A 28 5.22 11.89 7.77
CA LEU A 28 4.50 11.57 6.54
C LEU A 28 4.90 12.53 5.42
N ARG A 29 5.26 11.98 4.26
CA ARG A 29 5.65 12.73 3.06
C ARG A 29 4.98 12.14 1.84
N LYS A 30 4.49 12.99 0.94
CA LYS A 30 4.04 12.58 -0.40
C LYS A 30 5.25 12.18 -1.24
N ILE A 31 5.13 11.12 -2.04
CA ILE A 31 6.17 10.76 -3.01
C ILE A 31 6.04 11.72 -4.21
N ASN A 32 7.06 12.56 -4.39
CA ASN A 32 7.11 13.50 -5.52
C ASN A 32 7.13 12.76 -6.86
N GLY A 33 6.46 13.33 -7.87
CA GLY A 33 6.42 12.79 -9.22
C GLY A 33 5.33 11.74 -9.48
N PHE A 34 4.51 11.40 -8.48
CA PHE A 34 3.34 10.55 -8.66
C PHE A 34 2.06 11.38 -8.65
N PRO A 35 1.11 11.12 -9.56
CA PRO A 35 -0.20 11.75 -9.52
C PRO A 35 -1.04 11.22 -8.34
N ALA A 36 -2.16 11.89 -8.08
CA ALA A 36 -3.19 11.34 -7.20
C ALA A 36 -3.67 9.99 -7.73
N LEU A 37 -3.79 9.00 -6.84
CA LEU A 37 -4.25 7.67 -7.20
C LEU A 37 -5.77 7.64 -7.31
N SER A 38 -6.32 7.11 -8.39
CA SER A 38 -7.75 6.79 -8.41
C SER A 38 -8.05 5.59 -7.50
N PRO A 39 -9.32 5.37 -7.10
CA PRO A 39 -9.72 4.14 -6.41
C PRO A 39 -9.34 2.87 -7.18
N ALA A 40 -9.38 2.92 -8.52
CA ALA A 40 -8.97 1.82 -9.37
C ALA A 40 -7.47 1.56 -9.30
N ASP A 41 -6.64 2.62 -9.28
CA ASP A 41 -5.19 2.50 -9.14
C ASP A 41 -4.80 1.88 -7.79
N CYS A 42 -5.43 2.34 -6.70
CA CYS A 42 -5.25 1.75 -5.38
C CYS A 42 -5.61 0.27 -5.38
N LYS A 43 -6.77 -0.10 -5.93
CA LYS A 43 -7.21 -1.49 -6.02
C LYS A 43 -6.24 -2.33 -6.85
N GLN A 44 -5.78 -1.83 -8.00
CA GLN A 44 -4.83 -2.54 -8.84
C GLN A 44 -3.49 -2.76 -8.13
N ALA A 45 -2.96 -1.73 -7.46
CA ALA A 45 -1.72 -1.84 -6.69
C ALA A 45 -1.83 -2.87 -5.56
N ILE A 46 -2.94 -2.85 -4.81
CA ILE A 46 -3.22 -3.87 -3.77
C ILE A 46 -3.31 -5.25 -4.40
N TYR A 47 -4.12 -5.45 -5.44
CA TYR A 47 -4.32 -6.76 -6.03
C TYR A 47 -3.04 -7.33 -6.63
N SER A 48 -2.11 -6.48 -7.09
CA SER A 48 -0.81 -6.91 -7.61
C SER A 48 0.10 -7.59 -6.58
N ILE A 49 -0.12 -7.34 -5.28
CA ILE A 49 0.68 -7.91 -4.18
C ILE A 49 -0.05 -9.03 -3.42
N LEU A 50 -1.35 -9.23 -3.68
CA LEU A 50 -2.18 -10.24 -3.04
C LEU A 50 -2.31 -11.50 -3.90
N ASN A 51 -2.26 -12.67 -3.25
CA ASN A 51 -2.63 -13.95 -3.86
C ASN A 51 -4.17 -14.14 -3.91
N GLU A 52 -4.64 -15.17 -4.60
CA GLU A 52 -6.09 -15.42 -4.79
C GLU A 52 -6.85 -15.57 -3.46
N GLN A 53 -6.29 -16.31 -2.50
CA GLN A 53 -6.91 -16.49 -1.18
C GLN A 53 -7.03 -15.16 -0.42
N GLN A 54 -5.99 -14.32 -0.48
CA GLN A 54 -5.98 -13.00 0.14
C GLN A 54 -6.97 -12.05 -0.52
N ARG A 55 -7.12 -12.11 -1.85
CA ARG A 55 -8.12 -11.33 -2.59
C ARG A 55 -9.54 -11.74 -2.18
N ALA A 56 -9.82 -13.04 -2.12
CA ALA A 56 -11.12 -13.55 -1.68
C ALA A 56 -11.46 -13.11 -0.24
N ASN A 57 -10.47 -13.16 0.66
CA ASN A 57 -10.63 -12.68 2.03
C ASN A 57 -10.90 -11.17 2.08
N PHE A 58 -10.16 -10.38 1.31
CA PHE A 58 -10.37 -8.93 1.24
C PHE A 58 -11.75 -8.58 0.66
N GLU A 59 -12.20 -9.26 -0.39
CA GLU A 59 -13.52 -9.00 -0.99
C GLU A 59 -14.67 -9.38 -0.06
N SER A 60 -14.47 -10.37 0.80
CA SER A 60 -15.49 -10.82 1.76
C SER A 60 -15.55 -9.94 3.01
N ASN A 61 -14.39 -9.51 3.53
CA ASN A 61 -14.28 -8.80 4.80
C ASN A 61 -14.11 -7.29 4.63
N LEU A 62 -13.79 -6.81 3.42
CA LEU A 62 -13.39 -5.43 3.11
C LEU A 62 -12.15 -4.94 3.87
N GLU A 63 -11.44 -5.86 4.52
CA GLU A 63 -10.19 -5.64 5.23
C GLU A 63 -9.25 -6.84 5.06
N LEU A 64 -7.94 -6.57 5.12
CA LEU A 64 -6.91 -7.59 5.06
C LEU A 64 -5.63 -7.11 5.73
N ASP A 65 -5.14 -7.89 6.70
CA ASP A 65 -3.78 -7.77 7.23
C ASP A 65 -2.93 -8.94 6.72
N CYS A 66 -1.85 -8.63 6.00
CA CYS A 66 -0.95 -9.65 5.48
C CYS A 66 0.50 -9.15 5.47
N ALA A 67 1.43 -10.05 5.12
CA ALA A 67 2.81 -9.67 4.90
C ALA A 67 3.22 -9.93 3.46
N TYR A 68 3.89 -8.96 2.85
CA TYR A 68 4.47 -9.06 1.53
C TYR A 68 6.00 -9.13 1.64
N HIS A 69 6.58 -10.20 1.11
CA HIS A 69 8.03 -10.36 1.06
C HIS A 69 8.56 -9.85 -0.28
N LEU A 70 9.44 -8.85 -0.23
CA LEU A 70 10.15 -8.34 -1.40
C LEU A 70 11.59 -8.84 -1.37
N PRO A 71 11.94 -9.86 -2.19
CA PRO A 71 13.25 -10.50 -2.13
C PRO A 71 14.41 -9.50 -2.30
N GLY A 72 15.41 -9.61 -1.42
CA GLY A 72 16.59 -8.75 -1.43
C GLY A 72 16.35 -7.31 -0.96
N VAL A 73 15.17 -7.01 -0.40
CA VAL A 73 14.83 -5.66 0.08
C VAL A 73 14.33 -5.71 1.52
N ALA A 74 13.12 -6.22 1.74
CA ALA A 74 12.49 -6.25 3.06
C ALA A 74 11.22 -7.11 3.05
N ARG A 75 10.69 -7.38 4.25
CA ARG A 75 9.32 -7.86 4.45
C ARG A 75 8.47 -6.68 4.93
N PHE A 76 7.37 -6.42 4.22
CA PHE A 76 6.41 -5.38 4.54
C PHE A 76 5.18 -5.99 5.20
N ARG A 77 4.63 -5.33 6.22
CA ARG A 77 3.26 -5.59 6.67
C ARG A 77 2.34 -4.71 5.82
N VAL A 78 1.32 -5.34 5.25
CA VAL A 78 0.34 -4.70 4.38
C VAL A 78 -0.98 -4.77 5.11
N ASN A 79 -1.52 -3.59 5.42
CA ASN A 79 -2.86 -3.45 5.95
C ASN A 79 -3.71 -2.76 4.89
N VAL A 80 -4.80 -3.40 4.50
CA VAL A 80 -5.76 -2.91 3.52
C VAL A 80 -7.12 -2.86 4.20
N PHE A 81 -7.83 -1.76 4.06
CA PHE A 81 -9.22 -1.63 4.46
C PHE A 81 -9.94 -0.72 3.47
N LEU A 82 -11.21 -0.99 3.22
CA LEU A 82 -12.08 -0.11 2.46
C LEU A 82 -12.90 0.72 3.46
N GLN A 83 -12.70 2.04 3.47
CA GLN A 83 -13.50 2.93 4.30
C GLN A 83 -14.64 3.54 3.48
N HIS A 84 -15.79 3.80 4.12
CA HIS A 84 -16.99 4.32 3.44
C HIS A 84 -16.81 5.74 2.85
N HIS A 85 -15.69 6.41 3.17
CA HIS A 85 -15.28 7.73 2.66
C HIS A 85 -14.00 7.66 1.80
N GLY A 86 -13.53 6.45 1.46
CA GLY A 86 -12.26 6.20 0.78
C GLY A 86 -11.50 5.05 1.43
#